data_AF-A0A6J8AXE8-F1
#
_entry.id   AF-A0A6J8AXE8-F1
#
_cell.length_a   1.000
_cell.length_b   1.000
_cell.length_c   1.000
_cell.angle_alpha   90.00
_cell.angle_beta   90.00
_cell.angle_gamma   90.00
#
_symmetry.space_group_name_H-M   'P 1'
#
loop_
_entity.id
_entity.type
_entity.pdbx_description
1 polymer ?
#
loop_
_entity_poly.entity_id
_entity_poly.type
_entity_poly.pdbx_seq_one_letter_code
_entity_poly.pdbx_strand_id
1 'polypeptide(L)'
;MSDCQDLGVCDALLFPKMSDCQDLGACGALLFPKMSDCQDLGACGALLYLKMSDCQDLGACGALLFPKMSDCKDLGACGALLFPKMSDCQDLGACVALLYLKMSDCQDLGACGSLLFPKMSDCKDLGACGALLFPKMSDCHDLGACGALLFPKMSDCKDLGACGALLFPKTSDCKDLGACGALLFLKMSDCQRSRYLWCIIVSQDGD
;
A
#
# COMPACT_ATOMS: atom_id res chain seq x y z
N MET A 1 22.32 -24.41 -6.19
CA MET A 1 21.12 -23.55 -6.25
C MET A 1 19.98 -24.51 -6.40
N SER A 2 18.97 -24.35 -5.55
CA SER A 2 17.81 -25.25 -5.53
C SER A 2 16.65 -24.43 -6.06
N ASP A 3 15.89 -25.02 -6.96
CA ASP A 3 14.67 -24.47 -7.52
C ASP A 3 13.51 -25.32 -7.00
N CYS A 4 12.34 -24.73 -6.75
CA CYS A 4 11.11 -25.49 -6.50
C CYS A 4 10.10 -25.35 -7.62
N GLN A 5 9.41 -26.46 -7.89
CA GLN A 5 8.30 -26.58 -8.82
C GLN A 5 7.22 -27.48 -8.21
N ASP A 6 5.95 -27.14 -8.42
CA ASP A 6 4.77 -27.95 -8.10
C ASP A 6 4.68 -28.44 -6.63
N LEU A 7 4.95 -27.54 -5.68
CA LEU A 7 4.80 -27.86 -4.26
C LEU A 7 3.32 -27.71 -3.86
N GLY A 8 2.69 -28.79 -3.41
CA GLY A 8 1.27 -28.78 -3.03
C GLY A 8 0.98 -28.13 -1.67
N VAL A 9 0.48 -28.92 -0.72
CA VAL A 9 0.12 -28.46 0.62
C VAL A 9 1.24 -28.77 1.61
N CYS A 10 1.61 -27.81 2.45
CA CYS A 10 2.64 -28.00 3.46
C CYS A 10 2.30 -27.35 4.81
N ASP A 11 2.81 -27.89 5.91
CA ASP A 11 2.68 -27.26 7.23
C ASP A 11 3.70 -26.13 7.41
N ALA A 12 4.98 -26.45 7.19
CA ALA A 12 6.07 -25.47 7.26
C ALA A 12 7.21 -25.85 6.30
N LEU A 13 7.74 -24.88 5.56
CA LEU A 13 8.96 -25.04 4.78
C LEU A 13 9.99 -23.95 5.10
N LEU A 14 11.25 -24.37 5.13
CA LEU A 14 12.41 -23.52 5.28
C LEU A 14 13.36 -23.78 4.12
N PHE A 15 13.61 -22.75 3.30
CA PHE A 15 14.59 -22.81 2.23
C PHE A 15 15.67 -21.75 2.47
N PRO A 16 16.85 -22.14 2.97
CA PRO A 16 17.91 -21.18 3.35
C PRO A 16 18.38 -20.28 2.21
N LYS A 17 18.36 -20.81 0.98
CA LYS A 17 18.70 -20.08 -0.24
C LYS A 17 18.02 -20.76 -1.43
N MET A 18 17.27 -19.99 -2.17
CA MET A 18 16.59 -20.41 -3.39
C MET A 18 16.91 -19.41 -4.49
N SER A 19 17.06 -19.89 -5.73
CA SER A 19 17.10 -18.99 -6.88
C SER A 19 15.65 -18.68 -7.23
N ASP A 20 14.93 -19.71 -7.66
CA ASP A 20 13.62 -19.58 -8.27
C ASP A 20 12.62 -20.55 -7.60
N CYS A 21 11.37 -20.14 -7.47
CA CYS A 21 10.27 -21.06 -7.18
C CYS A 21 9.08 -20.78 -8.10
N GLN A 22 8.46 -21.87 -8.55
CA GLN A 22 7.27 -21.87 -9.38
C GLN A 22 6.20 -22.74 -8.73
N ASP A 23 4.94 -22.29 -8.81
CA ASP A 23 3.76 -23.08 -8.45
C ASP A 23 3.83 -23.67 -7.03
N LEU A 24 3.95 -22.79 -6.03
CA LEU A 24 3.86 -23.19 -4.64
C LEU A 24 2.42 -23.03 -4.16
N GLY A 25 1.79 -24.11 -3.72
CA GLY A 25 0.42 -24.16 -3.27
C GLY A 25 0.20 -23.59 -1.87
N ALA A 26 -0.59 -24.29 -1.05
CA ALA A 26 -1.01 -23.79 0.24
C ALA A 26 -0.05 -24.21 1.37
N CYS A 27 0.49 -23.25 2.11
CA CYS A 27 1.44 -23.54 3.18
C CYS A 27 1.11 -22.84 4.49
N GLY A 28 1.23 -23.55 5.62
CA GLY A 28 1.01 -22.96 6.94
C GLY A 28 2.04 -21.87 7.27
N ALA A 29 3.33 -22.19 7.09
CA ALA A 29 4.42 -21.25 7.28
C ALA A 29 5.54 -21.42 6.25
N LEU A 30 6.08 -20.31 5.78
CA LEU A 30 7.16 -20.28 4.79
C LEU A 30 8.25 -19.30 5.23
N LEU A 31 9.49 -19.78 5.26
CA LEU A 31 10.66 -18.98 5.59
C LEU A 31 11.72 -19.10 4.51
N PHE A 32 12.04 -17.97 3.90
CA PHE A 32 13.03 -17.84 2.84
C PHE A 32 14.01 -16.70 3.16
N PRO A 33 15.19 -17.01 3.71
CA PRO A 33 16.19 -15.98 3.98
C PRO A 33 16.69 -15.26 2.73
N LYS A 34 16.69 -15.94 1.57
CA LYS A 34 17.03 -15.34 0.28
C LYS A 34 16.37 -16.10 -0.85
N MET A 35 15.59 -15.37 -1.65
CA MET A 35 15.02 -15.80 -2.92
C MET A 35 15.35 -14.74 -3.97
N SER A 36 15.63 -15.13 -5.20
CA SER A 36 15.67 -14.16 -6.29
C SER A 36 14.25 -13.91 -6.75
N ASP A 37 13.61 -14.98 -7.27
CA ASP A 37 12.37 -14.87 -8.03
C ASP A 37 11.33 -15.87 -7.52
N CYS A 38 10.08 -15.43 -7.46
CA CYS A 38 8.92 -16.26 -7.16
C CYS A 38 7.84 -16.06 -8.21
N GLN A 39 7.37 -17.16 -8.80
CA GLN A 39 6.23 -17.21 -9.69
C GLN A 39 5.15 -18.07 -9.04
N ASP A 40 3.94 -17.53 -8.93
CA ASP A 40 2.76 -18.22 -8.41
C ASP A 40 2.96 -18.86 -7.01
N LEU A 41 2.96 -18.00 -5.99
CA LEU A 41 2.83 -18.45 -4.60
C LEU A 41 1.36 -18.36 -4.20
N GLY A 42 0.76 -19.49 -3.83
CA GLY A 42 -0.62 -19.63 -3.42
C GLY A 42 -0.89 -19.10 -2.01
N ALA A 43 -1.75 -19.81 -1.27
CA ALA A 43 -2.19 -19.35 0.04
C ALA A 43 -1.16 -19.63 1.14
N CYS A 44 -0.89 -18.65 2.00
CA CYS A 44 0.05 -18.83 3.11
C CYS A 44 -0.55 -18.40 4.46
N GLY A 45 -0.29 -19.16 5.54
CA GLY A 45 -0.63 -18.70 6.89
C GLY A 45 0.30 -17.57 7.33
N ALA A 46 1.60 -17.82 7.25
CA ALA A 46 2.64 -16.85 7.50
C ALA A 46 3.79 -17.00 6.50
N LEU A 47 4.32 -15.87 6.01
CA LEU A 47 5.42 -15.83 5.06
C LEU A 47 6.44 -14.79 5.49
N LEU A 48 7.68 -15.23 5.57
CA LEU A 48 8.82 -14.39 5.90
C LEU A 48 9.90 -14.55 4.83
N TYR A 49 10.13 -13.49 4.06
CA TYR A 49 11.26 -13.38 3.15
C TYR A 49 12.19 -12.29 3.63
N LEU A 50 13.44 -12.62 3.98
CA LEU A 50 14.38 -11.58 4.42
C LEU A 50 14.89 -10.72 3.24
N LYS A 51 14.98 -11.32 2.05
CA LYS A 51 15.31 -10.63 0.80
C LYS A 51 14.71 -11.37 -0.39
N MET A 52 13.91 -10.66 -1.17
CA MET A 52 13.40 -11.07 -2.47
C MET A 52 13.75 -9.99 -3.49
N SER A 53 14.09 -10.39 -4.72
CA SER A 53 14.17 -9.42 -5.81
C SER A 53 12.76 -9.19 -6.31
N ASP A 54 12.16 -10.22 -6.90
CA ASP A 54 10.95 -10.09 -7.69
C ASP A 54 9.90 -11.16 -7.32
N CYS A 55 8.64 -10.74 -7.26
CA CYS A 55 7.49 -11.63 -7.11
C CYS A 55 6.46 -11.30 -8.18
N GLN A 56 6.07 -12.30 -8.98
CA GLN A 56 5.01 -12.10 -9.97
C GLN A 56 3.64 -12.16 -9.31
N ASP A 57 3.29 -13.30 -8.72
CA ASP A 57 1.97 -13.53 -8.18
C ASP A 57 2.08 -14.13 -6.78
N LEU A 58 1.56 -13.38 -5.80
CA LEU A 58 1.43 -13.83 -4.42
C LEU A 58 -0.04 -13.83 -4.02
N GLY A 59 -0.57 -14.99 -3.66
CA GLY A 59 -1.95 -15.21 -3.31
C GLY A 59 -2.31 -14.72 -1.91
N ALA A 60 -3.31 -15.36 -1.31
CA ALA A 60 -3.84 -14.92 -0.03
C ALA A 60 -2.91 -15.28 1.13
N CYS A 61 -2.58 -14.31 1.98
CA CYS A 61 -1.68 -14.54 3.10
C CYS A 61 -2.19 -13.99 4.43
N GLY A 62 -2.08 -14.79 5.49
CA GLY A 62 -2.48 -14.36 6.84
C GLY A 62 -1.55 -13.24 7.36
N ALA A 63 -0.25 -13.48 7.32
CA ALA A 63 0.77 -12.51 7.68
C ALA A 63 1.97 -12.54 6.72
N LEU A 64 2.35 -11.36 6.23
CA LEU A 64 3.50 -11.16 5.35
C LEU A 64 4.53 -10.23 5.98
N LEU A 65 5.79 -10.66 6.00
CA LEU A 65 6.93 -9.83 6.37
C LEU A 65 8.05 -9.93 5.34
N PHE A 66 8.35 -8.80 4.73
CA PHE A 66 9.39 -8.65 3.71
C PHE A 66 10.28 -7.45 4.02
N PRO A 67 11.40 -7.63 4.75
CA PRO A 67 12.33 -6.54 5.07
C PRO A 67 12.85 -5.80 3.83
N LYS A 68 13.01 -6.51 2.71
CA LYS A 68 13.41 -5.94 1.42
C LYS A 68 12.80 -6.75 0.27
N MET A 69 12.02 -6.07 -0.54
CA MET A 69 11.57 -6.51 -1.86
C MET A 69 11.92 -5.40 -2.85
N SER A 70 12.35 -5.75 -4.06
CA SER A 70 12.47 -4.74 -5.11
C SER A 70 11.08 -4.50 -5.65
N ASP A 71 10.52 -5.53 -6.30
CA ASP A 71 9.33 -5.38 -7.14
C ASP A 71 8.31 -6.50 -6.82
N CYS A 72 7.04 -6.13 -6.79
CA CYS A 72 5.91 -7.05 -6.74
C CYS A 72 4.92 -6.67 -7.83
N LYS A 73 4.55 -7.63 -8.67
CA LYS A 73 3.55 -7.39 -9.71
C LYS A 73 2.15 -7.51 -9.12
N ASP A 74 1.76 -8.68 -8.64
CA ASP A 74 0.43 -8.96 -8.14
C ASP A 74 0.49 -9.53 -6.71
N LEU A 75 -0.08 -8.79 -5.75
CA LEU A 75 -0.21 -9.22 -4.37
C LEU A 75 -1.68 -9.33 -3.98
N GLY A 76 -2.13 -10.53 -3.63
CA GLY A 76 -3.49 -10.85 -3.26
C GLY A 76 -3.88 -10.39 -1.85
N ALA A 77 -4.95 -11.00 -1.33
CA ALA A 77 -5.54 -10.59 -0.07
C ALA A 77 -4.62 -10.90 1.13
N CYS A 78 -4.37 -9.91 1.98
CA CYS A 78 -3.48 -10.05 3.12
C CYS A 78 -4.14 -9.63 4.44
N GLY A 79 -3.96 -10.44 5.49
CA GLY A 79 -4.38 -10.06 6.84
C GLY A 79 -3.51 -8.93 7.39
N ALA A 80 -2.24 -9.23 7.63
CA ALA A 80 -1.26 -8.25 8.08
C ALA A 80 -0.04 -8.26 7.19
N LEU A 81 0.45 -7.08 6.86
CA LEU A 81 1.52 -6.94 5.89
C LEU A 81 2.49 -5.85 6.34
N LEU A 82 3.78 -6.21 6.40
CA LEU A 82 4.86 -5.33 6.83
C LEU A 82 6.04 -5.37 5.82
N PHE A 83 6.27 -4.24 5.15
CA PHE A 83 7.42 -4.02 4.27
C PHE A 83 8.24 -2.81 4.73
N PRO A 84 9.39 -3.02 5.36
CA PRO A 84 10.32 -1.95 5.63
C PRO A 84 10.84 -1.20 4.39
N LYS A 85 11.00 -1.90 3.25
CA LYS A 85 11.39 -1.30 1.97
C LYS A 85 10.83 -2.12 0.81
N MET A 86 10.07 -1.45 -0.05
CA MET A 86 9.67 -1.88 -1.38
C MET A 86 10.01 -0.76 -2.34
N SER A 87 10.50 -1.07 -3.54
CA SER A 87 10.63 -0.05 -4.58
C SER A 87 9.24 0.16 -5.17
N ASP A 88 8.73 -0.87 -5.84
CA ASP A 88 7.55 -0.76 -6.68
C ASP A 88 6.54 -1.90 -6.40
N CYS A 89 5.26 -1.55 -6.41
CA CYS A 89 4.15 -2.49 -6.41
C CYS A 89 3.22 -2.11 -7.56
N GLN A 90 2.92 -3.06 -8.45
CA GLN A 90 1.94 -2.79 -9.50
C GLN A 90 0.53 -2.91 -8.93
N ASP A 91 0.16 -4.09 -8.43
CA ASP A 91 -1.21 -4.40 -8.01
C ASP A 91 -1.20 -5.00 -6.60
N LEU A 92 -1.81 -4.30 -5.66
CA LEU A 92 -2.01 -4.77 -4.29
C LEU A 92 -3.50 -4.92 -4.01
N GLY A 93 -3.93 -6.13 -3.69
CA GLY A 93 -5.31 -6.47 -3.39
C GLY A 93 -5.76 -6.02 -1.99
N ALA A 94 -6.76 -6.72 -1.46
CA ALA A 94 -7.38 -6.32 -0.21
C ALA A 94 -6.48 -6.57 1.01
N CYS A 95 -6.42 -5.61 1.94
CA CYS A 95 -5.58 -5.73 3.13
C CYS A 95 -6.33 -5.35 4.42
N VAL A 96 -6.14 -6.06 5.54
CA VAL A 96 -6.71 -5.60 6.82
C VAL A 96 -5.79 -4.54 7.46
N ALA A 97 -4.50 -4.83 7.53
CA ALA A 97 -3.49 -3.92 8.06
C ALA A 97 -2.23 -3.90 7.21
N LEU A 98 -1.84 -2.71 6.79
CA LEU A 98 -0.68 -2.47 5.93
C LEU A 98 0.28 -1.47 6.56
N LEU A 99 1.55 -1.86 6.70
CA LEU A 99 2.61 -0.96 7.10
C LEU A 99 3.80 -1.06 6.15
N TYR A 100 4.01 0.01 5.39
CA TYR A 100 5.17 0.15 4.52
C TYR A 100 6.02 1.30 5.00
N LEU A 101 7.25 1.06 5.45
CA LEU A 101 8.08 2.17 5.97
C LEU A 101 8.61 3.09 4.85
N LYS A 102 8.83 2.52 3.65
CA LYS A 102 9.18 3.23 2.42
C LYS A 102 8.70 2.44 1.21
N MET A 103 7.93 3.12 0.37
CA MET A 103 7.57 2.69 -0.99
C MET A 103 7.90 3.86 -1.92
N SER A 104 8.45 3.57 -3.10
CA SER A 104 8.59 4.61 -4.12
C SER A 104 7.22 4.80 -4.75
N ASP A 105 6.75 3.77 -5.46
CA ASP A 105 5.58 3.87 -6.32
C ASP A 105 4.61 2.70 -6.09
N CYS A 106 3.31 3.01 -6.12
CA CYS A 106 2.23 2.02 -6.21
C CYS A 106 1.31 2.41 -7.35
N GLN A 107 1.02 1.48 -8.27
CA GLN A 107 0.02 1.76 -9.31
C GLN A 107 -1.37 1.61 -8.71
N ASP A 108 -1.76 0.39 -8.35
CA ASP A 108 -3.11 0.09 -7.93
C ASP A 108 -3.09 -0.55 -6.53
N LEU A 109 -3.81 0.08 -5.60
CA LEU A 109 -3.98 -0.40 -4.25
C LEU A 109 -5.46 -0.59 -3.96
N GLY A 110 -5.85 -1.82 -3.65
CA GLY A 110 -7.23 -2.22 -3.42
C GLY A 110 -7.79 -1.78 -2.07
N ALA A 111 -8.80 -2.51 -1.60
CA ALA A 111 -9.51 -2.15 -0.39
C ALA A 111 -8.68 -2.44 0.87
N CYS A 112 -8.53 -1.46 1.75
CA CYS A 112 -7.71 -1.61 2.95
C CYS A 112 -8.41 -1.16 4.24
N GLY A 113 -8.30 -1.96 5.30
CA GLY A 113 -8.86 -1.60 6.61
C GLY A 113 -8.11 -0.43 7.25
N SER A 114 -6.80 -0.60 7.43
CA SER A 114 -5.91 0.42 7.97
C SER A 114 -4.57 0.39 7.26
N LEU A 115 -4.03 1.57 6.98
CA LEU A 115 -2.83 1.67 6.19
C LEU A 115 -1.98 2.88 6.59
N LEU A 116 -0.68 2.61 6.70
CA LEU A 116 0.33 3.59 7.09
C LEU A 116 1.55 3.50 6.15
N PHE A 117 1.80 4.57 5.40
CA PHE A 117 3.05 4.78 4.67
C PHE A 117 3.76 6.03 5.20
N PRO A 118 4.79 5.90 6.07
CA PRO A 118 5.59 7.03 6.54
C PRO A 118 6.21 7.86 5.42
N LYS A 119 6.53 7.20 4.29
CA LYS A 119 7.04 7.82 3.07
C LYS A 119 6.56 7.03 1.86
N MET A 120 5.82 7.71 0.99
CA MET A 120 5.49 7.28 -0.37
C MET A 120 5.89 8.41 -1.31
N SER A 121 6.41 8.10 -2.50
CA SER A 121 6.53 9.14 -3.52
C SER A 121 5.16 9.31 -4.15
N ASP A 122 4.71 8.27 -4.88
CA ASP A 122 3.57 8.37 -5.77
C ASP A 122 2.60 7.18 -5.59
N CYS A 123 1.31 7.47 -5.68
CA CYS A 123 0.25 6.46 -5.84
C CYS A 123 -0.72 6.90 -6.91
N LYS A 124 -0.99 6.03 -7.89
CA LYS A 124 -1.94 6.35 -8.95
C LYS A 124 -3.37 6.12 -8.46
N ASP A 125 -3.72 4.88 -8.18
CA ASP A 125 -5.06 4.45 -7.84
C ASP A 125 -5.11 3.81 -6.46
N LEU A 126 -5.86 4.41 -5.55
CA LEU A 126 -6.09 3.88 -4.21
C LEU A 126 -7.57 3.66 -3.98
N GLY A 127 -7.99 2.42 -3.77
CA GLY A 127 -9.36 2.00 -3.57
C GLY A 127 -9.94 2.37 -2.19
N ALA A 128 -10.99 1.66 -1.80
CA ALA A 128 -11.74 1.98 -0.59
C ALA A 128 -10.95 1.68 0.69
N CYS A 129 -10.79 2.67 1.57
CA CYS A 129 -9.98 2.51 2.78
C CYS A 129 -10.72 2.93 4.06
N GLY A 130 -10.52 2.19 5.15
CA GLY A 130 -11.05 2.58 6.46
C GLY A 130 -10.30 3.77 7.05
N ALA A 131 -8.99 3.62 7.24
CA ALA A 131 -8.10 4.68 7.73
C ALA A 131 -6.78 4.73 6.97
N LEU A 132 -6.40 5.93 6.54
CA LEU A 132 -5.17 6.21 5.78
C LEU A 132 -4.30 7.26 6.48
N LEU A 133 -3.02 6.96 6.65
CA LEU A 133 -2.03 7.90 7.15
C LEU A 133 -0.77 7.88 6.29
N PHE A 134 -0.49 9.04 5.69
CA PHE A 134 0.70 9.29 4.87
C PHE A 134 1.43 10.54 5.37
N PRO A 135 2.35 10.41 6.34
CA PRO A 135 3.11 11.53 6.89
C PRO A 135 3.86 12.37 5.84
N LYS A 136 4.29 11.73 4.75
CA LYS A 136 4.93 12.36 3.59
C LYS A 136 4.53 11.60 2.34
N MET A 137 3.84 12.29 1.45
CA MET A 137 3.55 11.83 0.10
C MET A 137 3.77 12.97 -0.88
N SER A 138 4.29 12.66 -2.06
CA SER A 138 4.45 13.67 -3.11
C SER A 138 3.12 13.81 -3.82
N ASP A 139 2.70 12.75 -4.53
CA ASP A 139 1.59 12.82 -5.49
C ASP A 139 0.60 11.65 -5.30
N CYS A 140 -0.70 11.95 -5.40
CA CYS A 140 -1.80 10.98 -5.40
C CYS A 140 -2.79 11.35 -6.50
N HIS A 141 -3.07 10.45 -7.45
CA HIS A 141 -3.87 10.81 -8.63
C HIS A 141 -5.35 10.47 -8.51
N ASP A 142 -5.72 9.33 -7.93
CA ASP A 142 -7.09 8.85 -7.83
C ASP A 142 -7.28 8.15 -6.48
N LEU A 143 -8.08 8.76 -5.60
CA LEU A 143 -8.43 8.16 -4.32
C LEU A 143 -9.92 7.79 -4.31
N GLY A 144 -10.22 6.55 -3.96
CA GLY A 144 -11.56 6.04 -3.73
C GLY A 144 -12.17 6.53 -2.43
N ALA A 145 -13.15 5.78 -1.93
CA ALA A 145 -13.86 6.16 -0.71
C ALA A 145 -13.00 5.91 0.55
N CYS A 146 -12.90 6.90 1.44
CA CYS A 146 -12.11 6.79 2.67
C CYS A 146 -12.92 7.05 3.94
N GLY A 147 -12.72 6.29 5.02
CA GLY A 147 -13.32 6.60 6.31
C GLY A 147 -12.67 7.81 6.96
N ALA A 148 -11.36 7.73 7.17
CA ALA A 148 -10.53 8.82 7.65
C ALA A 148 -9.20 8.87 6.91
N LEU A 149 -8.73 10.07 6.61
CA LEU A 149 -7.48 10.26 5.91
C LEU A 149 -6.69 11.45 6.45
N LEU A 150 -5.38 11.24 6.59
CA LEU A 150 -4.43 12.21 7.10
C LEU A 150 -3.16 12.28 6.25
N PHE A 151 -2.92 13.44 5.62
CA PHE A 151 -1.69 13.80 4.92
C PHE A 151 -1.04 15.03 5.58
N PRO A 152 -0.15 14.86 6.56
CA PRO A 152 0.60 15.96 7.18
C PRO A 152 1.40 16.81 6.20
N LYS A 153 1.91 16.19 5.13
CA LYS A 153 2.63 16.82 4.03
C LYS A 153 2.32 16.11 2.72
N MET A 154 1.64 16.81 1.84
CA MET A 154 1.37 16.41 0.46
C MET A 154 1.86 17.51 -0.49
N SER A 155 2.36 17.16 -1.67
CA SER A 155 2.54 18.15 -2.73
C SER A 155 1.22 18.30 -3.48
N ASP A 156 0.81 17.26 -4.19
CA ASP A 156 -0.30 17.32 -5.14
C ASP A 156 -1.28 16.16 -4.94
N CYS A 157 -2.58 16.46 -4.84
CA CYS A 157 -3.63 15.45 -4.82
C CYS A 157 -4.69 15.75 -5.87
N LYS A 158 -5.04 14.75 -6.68
CA LYS A 158 -6.08 14.83 -7.71
C LYS A 158 -7.16 13.78 -7.44
N ASP A 159 -8.35 14.03 -7.97
CA ASP A 159 -9.50 13.11 -8.03
C ASP A 159 -9.73 12.34 -6.72
N LEU A 160 -10.03 13.09 -5.66
CA LEU A 160 -10.32 12.52 -4.36
C LEU A 160 -11.80 12.15 -4.25
N GLY A 161 -12.08 10.89 -3.94
CA GLY A 161 -13.42 10.35 -3.76
C GLY A 161 -14.11 10.83 -2.48
N ALA A 162 -15.12 10.07 -2.06
CA ALA A 162 -15.88 10.42 -0.85
C ALA A 162 -15.09 10.07 0.42
N CYS A 163 -15.03 10.98 1.38
CA CYS A 163 -14.28 10.77 2.63
C CYS A 163 -15.08 11.10 3.88
N GLY A 164 -15.00 10.32 4.95
CA GLY A 164 -15.65 10.66 6.22
C GLY A 164 -14.97 11.86 6.90
N ALA A 165 -13.64 11.81 7.02
CA ALA A 165 -12.82 12.88 7.56
C ALA A 165 -11.51 13.02 6.77
N LEU A 166 -11.13 14.25 6.45
CA LEU A 166 -9.95 14.59 5.66
C LEU A 166 -9.14 15.70 6.34
N LEU A 167 -7.85 15.44 6.58
CA LEU A 167 -6.95 16.38 7.25
C LEU A 167 -5.66 16.59 6.46
N PHE A 168 -5.45 17.83 6.00
CA PHE A 168 -4.28 18.31 5.27
C PHE A 168 -3.66 19.53 5.97
N PRO A 169 -2.72 19.34 6.89
CA PRO A 169 -1.98 20.43 7.50
C PRO A 169 -1.16 21.25 6.48
N LYS A 170 -0.57 20.59 5.49
CA LYS A 170 0.23 21.22 4.44
C LYS A 170 0.05 20.48 3.11
N THR A 171 -0.58 21.16 2.16
CA THR A 171 -0.71 20.73 0.77
C THR A 171 -0.36 21.92 -0.13
N SER A 172 0.29 21.66 -1.27
CA SER A 172 0.47 22.69 -2.29
C SER A 172 -0.81 22.81 -3.11
N ASP A 173 -1.18 21.72 -3.79
CA ASP A 173 -2.27 21.71 -4.76
C ASP A 173 -3.27 20.57 -4.50
N CYS A 174 -4.56 20.86 -4.65
CA CYS A 174 -5.59 19.82 -4.67
C CYS A 174 -6.65 20.08 -5.74
N LYS A 175 -7.08 19.04 -6.47
CA LYS A 175 -8.06 19.13 -7.56
C LYS A 175 -9.13 18.07 -7.44
N ASP A 176 -10.36 18.43 -7.80
CA ASP A 176 -11.53 17.54 -7.89
C ASP A 176 -11.76 16.74 -6.60
N LEU A 177 -12.07 17.44 -5.49
CA LEU A 177 -12.53 16.78 -4.27
C LEU A 177 -14.01 16.42 -4.37
N GLY A 178 -14.30 15.16 -4.08
CA GLY A 178 -15.61 14.60 -3.82
C GLY A 178 -16.15 14.95 -2.43
N ALA A 179 -17.23 14.26 -2.05
CA ALA A 179 -17.93 14.52 -0.80
C ALA A 179 -17.12 14.03 0.41
N CYS A 180 -16.55 14.96 1.18
CA CYS A 180 -16.02 14.72 2.51
C CYS A 180 -17.14 14.63 3.60
N GLY A 181 -16.83 14.59 4.89
CA GLY A 181 -17.82 14.76 5.98
C GLY A 181 -17.32 15.80 6.98
N ALA A 182 -16.01 15.76 7.22
CA ALA A 182 -15.23 16.84 7.80
C ALA A 182 -13.95 17.06 6.97
N LEU A 183 -13.60 18.32 6.74
CA LEU A 183 -12.44 18.75 5.96
C LEU A 183 -11.71 19.86 6.73
N LEU A 184 -10.42 19.66 6.98
CA LEU A 184 -9.55 20.64 7.61
C LEU A 184 -8.26 20.82 6.81
N PHE A 185 -8.04 22.06 6.36
CA PHE A 185 -6.79 22.55 5.81
C PHE A 185 -6.18 23.59 6.76
N LEU A 186 -4.86 23.55 6.95
CA LEU A 186 -4.14 24.60 7.71
C LEU A 186 -3.29 25.50 6.81
N LYS A 187 -2.73 24.97 5.73
CA LYS A 187 -1.94 25.72 4.74
C LYS A 187 -2.08 25.10 3.36
N MET A 188 -2.60 25.88 2.41
CA MET A 188 -2.87 25.51 1.02
C MET A 188 -2.39 26.62 0.10
N SER A 189 -1.85 26.26 -1.07
CA SER A 189 -1.55 27.24 -2.12
C SER A 189 -2.73 27.38 -3.09
N ASP A 190 -3.23 26.25 -3.63
CA ASP A 190 -4.33 26.25 -4.59
C ASP A 190 -5.26 25.03 -4.43
N CYS A 191 -6.58 25.25 -4.50
CA CYS A 191 -7.58 24.16 -4.49
C CYS A 191 -8.66 24.41 -5.54
N GLN A 192 -8.72 23.57 -6.57
CA GLN A 192 -9.66 23.73 -7.68
C GLN A 192 -10.79 22.68 -7.60
N ARG A 193 -12.02 23.20 -7.53
CA ARG A 193 -13.29 22.46 -7.64
C ARG A 193 -13.55 21.45 -6.51
N SER A 194 -14.07 21.95 -5.39
CA SER A 194 -14.83 21.14 -4.44
C SER A 194 -16.26 21.03 -4.94
N ARG A 195 -16.66 19.86 -5.45
CA ARG A 195 -18.07 19.56 -5.71
C ARG A 195 -18.61 18.98 -4.40
N TYR A 196 -19.52 19.73 -3.77
CA TYR A 196 -20.24 19.36 -2.53
C TYR A 196 -19.41 19.57 -1.22
N LEU A 197 -19.89 20.40 -0.30
CA LEU A 197 -19.11 21.05 0.78
C LEU A 197 -19.17 20.35 2.18
N TRP A 198 -17.99 20.23 2.98
CA TRP A 198 -17.71 19.59 4.37
C TRP A 198 -16.83 20.23 5.52
N CYS A 199 -17.08 21.49 5.98
CA CYS A 199 -15.92 22.38 6.16
C CYS A 199 -15.76 23.25 7.43
N ILE A 200 -14.64 23.06 8.15
CA ILE A 200 -13.93 24.17 8.81
C ILE A 200 -12.68 24.46 7.97
N ILE A 201 -12.76 25.47 7.10
CA ILE A 201 -11.60 25.97 6.37
C ILE A 201 -10.93 27.02 7.26
N VAL A 202 -9.73 26.73 7.78
CA VAL A 202 -8.86 27.74 8.42
C VAL A 202 -7.67 27.96 7.49
N SER A 203 -7.84 28.79 6.46
CA SER A 203 -6.69 29.26 5.68
C SER A 203 -6.00 30.36 6.48
N GLN A 204 -4.75 30.12 6.90
CA GLN A 204 -3.85 31.22 7.25
C GLN A 204 -2.98 31.50 6.03
N ASP A 205 -3.41 32.48 5.24
CA ASP A 205 -2.54 33.07 4.22
C ASP A 205 -1.41 33.78 4.97
N GLY A 206 -0.18 33.30 4.80
CA GLY A 206 0.99 33.96 5.39
C GLY A 206 1.35 35.17 4.55
N ASP A 207 1.30 36.36 5.17
CA ASP A 207 1.89 37.62 4.69
C ASP A 207 3.33 37.45 4.16
#